data_AF-A0A5R2NHZ5-F1
#
_entry.id   AF-A0A5R2NHZ5-F1
#
_cell.length_a   1.000
_cell.length_b   1.000
_cell.length_c   1.000
_cell.angle_alpha   90.00
_cell.angle_beta   90.00
_cell.angle_gamma   90.00
#
_symmetry.space_group_name_H-M   'P 1'
#
loop_
_entity.id
_entity.type
_entity.pdbx_description
1 polymer ?
#
loop_
_entity_poly.entity_id
_entity_poly.type
_entity_poly.pdbx_seq_one_letter_code
_entity_poly.pdbx_strand_id
1 'polypeptide(L)'
;MAAITAAAPYQARDRDLHNRVLVRGWLYVVLLVLFALVLVGGATRLTESGLSITEWQPIHGVIPPLNDAEWQEEFQRYQQIPQYTELNKGMGIEAFKSIFWWEWAHRLLARSVGLVFALPLLVFWATRRIERGLGPKLVGILLLGGLQGAIG
;
A
#
# COMPACT_ATOMS: atom_id res chain seq x y z
N MET A 1 27.81 -26.13 41.27
CA MET A 1 27.39 -25.91 39.87
C MET A 1 25.85 -25.85 39.79
N ALA A 2 25.24 -24.72 40.13
CA ALA A 2 23.77 -24.56 40.11
C ALA A 2 23.35 -23.10 39.83
N ALA A 3 23.95 -22.47 38.82
CA ALA A 3 23.62 -21.09 38.42
C ALA A 3 22.72 -20.99 37.17
N ILE A 4 22.30 -22.13 36.58
CA ILE A 4 21.62 -22.16 35.27
C ILE A 4 20.09 -22.03 35.39
N THR A 5 19.50 -22.26 36.57
CA THR A 5 18.05 -22.46 36.70
C THR A 5 17.21 -21.16 36.71
N ALA A 6 17.79 -20.01 37.10
CA ALA A 6 17.06 -18.74 37.16
C ALA A 6 17.16 -17.89 35.88
N ALA A 7 18.18 -18.11 35.04
CA ALA A 7 18.42 -17.31 33.83
C ALA A 7 17.47 -17.67 32.67
N ALA A 8 17.08 -18.94 32.54
CA ALA A 8 16.21 -19.43 31.48
C ALA A 8 14.81 -18.75 31.42
N PRO A 9 14.07 -18.59 32.54
CA PRO A 9 12.77 -17.90 32.51
C PRO A 9 12.90 -16.39 32.21
N TYR A 10 13.99 -15.75 32.63
CA TYR A 10 14.26 -14.35 32.31
C TYR A 10 14.55 -14.15 30.81
N GLN A 11 15.41 -15.00 30.23
CA GLN A 11 15.72 -14.99 28.80
C GLN A 11 14.49 -15.25 27.91
N ALA A 12 13.59 -16.14 28.34
CA ALA A 12 12.34 -16.39 27.62
C ALA A 12 11.43 -15.15 27.62
N ARG A 13 11.29 -14.49 28.79
CA ARG A 13 10.51 -13.26 28.94
C ARG A 13 11.09 -12.11 28.12
N ASP A 14 12.39 -11.92 28.12
CA ASP A 14 13.06 -10.86 27.35
C ASP A 14 12.86 -11.06 25.84
N ARG A 15 12.94 -12.31 25.36
CA ARG A 15 12.65 -12.65 23.96
C ARG A 15 11.20 -12.34 23.60
N ASP A 16 10.24 -12.64 24.48
CA ASP A 16 8.82 -12.35 24.25
C ASP A 16 8.54 -10.85 24.20
N LEU A 17 9.16 -10.07 25.11
CA LEU A 17 9.07 -8.61 25.09
C LEU A 17 9.68 -8.02 23.82
N HIS A 18 10.85 -8.52 23.39
CA HIS A 18 11.49 -8.09 22.16
C HIS A 18 10.62 -8.39 20.93
N ASN A 19 10.05 -9.59 20.84
CA ASN A 19 9.15 -9.98 19.76
C ASN A 19 7.91 -9.07 19.71
N ARG A 20 7.32 -8.73 20.86
CA ARG A 20 6.20 -7.79 20.96
C ARG A 20 6.57 -6.39 20.46
N VAL A 21 7.77 -5.90 20.78
CA VAL A 21 8.26 -4.59 20.31
C VAL A 21 8.43 -4.59 18.78
N LEU A 22 8.97 -5.67 18.20
CA LEU A 22 9.09 -5.82 16.74
C LEU A 22 7.73 -5.83 16.06
N VAL A 23 6.79 -6.65 16.55
CA VAL A 23 5.42 -6.74 15.99
C VAL A 23 4.72 -5.39 16.13
N ARG A 24 4.85 -4.70 17.27
CA ARG A 24 4.25 -3.37 17.48
C ARG A 24 4.84 -2.32 16.53
N GLY A 25 6.16 -2.31 16.35
CA GLY A 25 6.84 -1.42 15.42
C GLY A 25 6.35 -1.63 13.98
N TRP A 26 6.24 -2.88 13.55
CA TRP A 26 5.66 -3.24 12.26
C TRP A 26 4.21 -2.75 12.11
N LEU A 27 3.37 -2.97 13.13
CA LEU A 27 1.98 -2.50 13.09
C LEU A 27 1.87 -0.97 13.03
N TYR A 28 2.78 -0.22 13.67
CA TYR A 28 2.84 1.23 13.51
C TYR A 28 3.25 1.64 12.09
N VAL A 29 4.19 0.93 11.47
CA VAL A 29 4.55 1.16 10.06
C VAL A 29 3.33 0.91 9.16
N VAL A 30 2.62 -0.21 9.34
CA VAL A 30 1.39 -0.51 8.60
C VAL A 30 0.37 0.61 8.78
N LEU A 31 0.14 1.06 10.03
CA LEU A 31 -0.80 2.14 10.32
C LEU A 31 -0.41 3.45 9.61
N LEU A 32 0.88 3.80 9.60
CA LEU A 32 1.38 4.99 8.92
C LEU A 32 1.15 4.90 7.40
N VAL A 33 1.42 3.74 6.79
CA VAL A 33 1.19 3.55 5.36
C VAL A 33 -0.31 3.60 5.04
N LEU A 34 -1.17 3.00 5.87
CA LEU A 34 -2.63 3.10 5.70
C LEU A 34 -3.13 4.55 5.86
N PHE A 35 -2.57 5.31 6.80
CA PHE A 35 -2.87 6.72 6.96
C PHE A 35 -2.49 7.52 5.71
N ALA A 36 -1.28 7.30 5.17
CA ALA A 36 -0.86 7.90 3.91
C ALA A 36 -1.78 7.50 2.75
N LEU A 37 -2.22 6.23 2.69
CA LEU A 37 -3.14 5.74 1.66
C LEU A 37 -4.46 6.49 1.68
N VAL A 38 -5.01 6.73 2.88
CA VAL A 38 -6.25 7.52 3.06
C VAL A 38 -6.05 8.97 2.63
N LEU A 39 -4.92 9.60 2.99
CA LEU A 39 -4.64 10.99 2.59
C LEU A 39 -4.47 11.14 1.08
N VAL A 40 -3.66 10.28 0.45
CA VAL A 40 -3.41 10.32 -1.00
C VAL A 40 -4.68 9.95 -1.78
N GLY A 41 -5.47 8.98 -1.29
CA GLY A 41 -6.77 8.64 -1.89
C GLY A 41 -7.79 9.76 -1.75
N GLY A 42 -7.81 10.43 -0.59
CA GLY A 42 -8.61 11.62 -0.37
C GLY A 42 -8.25 12.75 -1.32
N ALA A 43 -6.94 13.02 -1.49
CA ALA A 43 -6.45 13.99 -2.46
C ALA A 43 -6.88 13.63 -3.89
N THR A 44 -6.67 12.38 -4.32
CA THR A 44 -7.07 11.85 -5.64
C THR A 44 -8.55 12.11 -5.92
N ARG A 45 -9.40 11.92 -4.90
CA ARG A 45 -10.85 12.16 -5.04
C ARG A 45 -11.19 13.64 -5.12
N LEU A 46 -10.54 14.49 -4.31
CA LEU A 46 -10.75 15.93 -4.29
C LEU A 46 -10.22 16.62 -5.55
N THR A 47 -9.17 16.09 -6.16
CA THR A 47 -8.62 16.55 -7.44
C THR A 47 -9.29 15.92 -8.66
N GLU A 48 -10.35 15.12 -8.43
CA GLU A 48 -11.06 14.36 -9.46
C GLU A 48 -10.12 13.53 -10.36
N SER A 49 -9.01 13.07 -9.82
CA SER A 49 -7.98 12.39 -10.63
C SER A 49 -8.21 10.89 -10.77
N GLY A 50 -9.27 10.34 -10.19
CA GLY A 50 -9.52 8.89 -10.12
C GLY A 50 -9.86 8.19 -11.45
N LEU A 51 -9.85 8.91 -12.57
CA LEU A 51 -10.08 8.38 -13.92
C LEU A 51 -8.99 8.85 -14.91
N SER A 52 -7.86 9.35 -14.40
CA SER A 52 -6.74 9.81 -15.22
C SER A 52 -5.94 8.65 -15.84
N ILE A 53 -5.96 7.46 -15.21
CA ILE A 53 -5.34 6.22 -15.70
C ILE A 53 -6.43 5.27 -16.20
N THR A 54 -6.68 5.31 -17.51
CA THR A 54 -7.80 4.59 -18.15
C THR A 54 -7.50 3.11 -18.38
N GLU A 55 -6.24 2.71 -18.48
CA GLU A 55 -5.87 1.30 -18.62
C GLU A 55 -5.52 0.65 -17.28
N TRP A 56 -6.13 -0.50 -17.03
CA TRP A 56 -5.77 -1.35 -15.89
C TRP A 56 -4.59 -2.25 -16.30
N GLN A 57 -3.37 -1.82 -15.98
CA GLN A 57 -2.14 -2.57 -16.20
C GLN A 57 -1.60 -3.10 -14.85
N PRO A 58 -1.84 -4.36 -14.47
CA PRO A 58 -1.54 -4.86 -13.11
C PRO A 58 -0.04 -5.02 -12.85
N ILE A 59 0.69 -5.38 -13.90
CA ILE A 59 2.12 -5.70 -13.85
C ILE A 59 2.93 -4.50 -14.36
N HIS A 60 2.45 -3.79 -15.39
CA HIS A 60 3.15 -2.66 -16.01
C HIS A 60 2.75 -1.28 -15.45
N GLY A 61 1.61 -1.16 -14.77
CA GLY A 61 1.15 0.10 -14.17
C GLY A 61 1.90 0.56 -12.91
N VAL A 62 3.03 -0.06 -12.59
CA VAL A 62 3.99 0.42 -11.58
C VAL A 62 4.92 1.48 -12.17
N ILE A 63 5.23 1.38 -13.46
CA ILE A 63 6.14 2.28 -14.16
C ILE A 63 5.29 3.39 -14.81
N PRO A 64 5.44 4.66 -14.41
CA PRO A 64 4.77 5.77 -15.08
C PRO A 64 5.40 6.02 -16.46
N PRO A 65 4.73 6.76 -17.37
CA PRO A 65 5.31 7.15 -18.65
C PRO A 65 6.68 7.83 -18.46
N LEU A 66 7.69 7.34 -19.18
CA LEU A 66 9.09 7.74 -18.98
C LEU A 66 9.57 8.77 -20.02
N ASN A 67 8.85 8.92 -21.13
CA ASN A 67 9.20 9.84 -22.22
C ASN A 67 7.98 10.64 -22.70
N ASP A 68 8.24 11.73 -23.43
CA ASP A 68 7.18 12.64 -23.90
C ASP A 68 6.18 11.97 -24.85
N ALA A 69 6.61 10.96 -25.63
CA ALA A 69 5.74 10.25 -26.55
C ALA A 69 4.69 9.41 -25.79
N GLU A 70 5.11 8.67 -24.75
CA GLU A 70 4.22 7.90 -23.87
C GLU A 70 3.26 8.83 -23.11
N TRP A 71 3.74 9.97 -22.60
CA TRP A 71 2.89 10.97 -21.96
C TRP A 71 1.82 11.52 -22.91
N GLN A 72 2.18 11.76 -24.17
CA GLN A 72 1.26 12.25 -25.18
C GLN A 72 0.21 11.20 -25.55
N GLU A 73 0.60 9.92 -25.60
CA GLU A 73 -0.32 8.81 -25.86
C GLU A 73 -1.36 8.66 -24.74
N GLU A 74 -0.92 8.64 -23.48
CA GLU A 74 -1.82 8.59 -22.32
C GLU A 74 -2.74 9.81 -22.27
N PHE A 75 -2.22 11.00 -22.57
CA PHE A 75 -3.03 12.20 -22.63
C PHE A 75 -4.07 12.15 -23.77
N GLN A 76 -3.71 11.63 -24.94
CA GLN A 76 -4.66 11.43 -26.04
C GLN A 76 -5.78 10.44 -25.67
N ARG A 77 -5.47 9.40 -24.90
CA ARG A 77 -6.47 8.47 -24.36
C ARG A 77 -7.38 9.18 -23.36
N TYR A 78 -6.80 9.98 -22.45
CA TYR A 78 -7.56 10.80 -21.51
C TYR A 78 -8.51 11.79 -22.21
N GLN A 79 -8.11 12.37 -23.34
CA GLN A 79 -8.95 13.27 -24.12
C GLN A 79 -10.21 12.60 -24.71
N GLN A 80 -10.20 11.27 -24.85
CA GLN A 80 -11.32 10.50 -25.40
C GLN A 80 -12.38 10.16 -24.35
N ILE A 81 -12.08 10.29 -23.05
CA ILE A 81 -13.04 9.96 -22.00
C ILE A 81 -13.96 11.15 -21.66
N PRO A 82 -15.19 10.88 -21.19
CA PRO A 82 -16.14 11.94 -20.82
C PRO A 82 -15.57 12.90 -19.78
N GLN A 83 -14.72 12.44 -18.87
CA GLN A 83 -14.14 13.30 -17.84
C GLN A 83 -13.35 14.49 -18.41
N TYR A 84 -12.60 14.27 -19.51
CA TYR A 84 -11.93 15.37 -20.19
C TYR A 84 -12.91 16.33 -20.84
N THR A 85 -13.99 15.81 -21.44
CA THR A 85 -14.97 16.64 -22.15
C THR A 85 -15.86 17.45 -21.21
N GLU A 86 -16.25 16.86 -20.07
CA GLU A 86 -17.20 17.44 -19.12
C GLU A 86 -16.53 18.30 -18.03
N LEU A 87 -15.36 17.89 -17.53
CA LEU A 87 -14.71 18.54 -16.37
C LEU A 87 -13.41 19.25 -16.75
N ASN A 88 -12.59 18.63 -17.60
CA ASN A 88 -11.21 19.07 -17.87
C ASN A 88 -11.01 19.59 -19.30
N LYS A 89 -12.05 20.17 -19.90
CA LYS A 89 -12.02 20.56 -21.31
C LYS A 89 -10.98 21.66 -21.57
N GLY A 90 -10.05 21.39 -22.47
CA GLY A 90 -8.95 22.31 -22.78
C GLY A 90 -7.79 22.25 -21.79
N MET A 91 -7.77 21.25 -20.90
CA MET A 91 -6.63 20.96 -20.04
C MET A 91 -5.37 20.69 -20.88
N GLY A 92 -4.23 21.24 -20.47
CA GLY A 92 -2.93 20.94 -21.08
C GLY A 92 -2.27 19.70 -20.46
N ILE A 93 -1.25 19.18 -21.14
CA ILE A 93 -0.53 17.97 -20.71
C ILE A 93 0.11 18.09 -19.31
N GLU A 94 0.55 19.28 -18.90
CA GLU A 94 1.15 19.50 -17.57
C GLU A 94 0.13 19.39 -16.43
N ALA A 95 -1.10 19.85 -16.65
CA ALA A 95 -2.19 19.66 -15.70
C ALA A 95 -2.65 18.19 -15.67
N PHE A 96 -2.64 17.50 -16.83
CA PHE A 96 -2.87 16.06 -16.90
C PHE A 96 -1.83 15.26 -16.09
N LYS A 97 -0.53 15.58 -16.24
CA LYS A 97 0.54 14.96 -15.43
C LYS A 97 0.27 15.10 -13.94
N SER A 98 -0.20 16.26 -13.50
CA SER A 98 -0.50 16.52 -12.08
C SER A 98 -1.60 15.60 -11.54
N ILE A 99 -2.71 15.43 -12.26
CA ILE A 99 -3.79 14.50 -11.85
C ILE A 99 -3.33 13.04 -11.95
N PHE A 100 -2.57 12.70 -12.99
CA PHE A 100 -1.99 11.36 -13.19
C PHE A 100 -1.11 10.95 -12.01
N TRP A 101 -0.24 11.84 -11.52
CA TRP A 101 0.64 11.54 -10.40
C TRP A 101 -0.11 11.21 -9.11
N TRP A 102 -1.23 11.89 -8.83
CA TRP A 102 -2.06 11.58 -7.67
C TRP A 102 -2.64 10.17 -7.74
N GLU A 103 -3.23 9.83 -8.89
CA GLU A 103 -3.81 8.51 -9.09
C GLU A 103 -2.75 7.41 -9.09
N TRP A 104 -1.64 7.62 -9.80
CA TRP A 104 -0.51 6.69 -9.83
C TRP A 104 0.07 6.46 -8.44
N ALA A 105 0.31 7.53 -7.68
CA ALA A 105 0.86 7.43 -6.32
C ALA A 105 -0.12 6.70 -5.39
N HIS A 106 -1.42 6.96 -5.51
CA HIS A 106 -2.45 6.23 -4.77
C HIS A 106 -2.42 4.73 -5.07
N ARG A 107 -2.43 4.36 -6.37
CA ARG A 107 -2.39 2.96 -6.83
C ARG A 107 -1.10 2.26 -6.40
N LEU A 108 0.05 2.92 -6.51
CA LEU A 108 1.33 2.38 -6.07
C LEU A 108 1.36 2.15 -4.56
N LEU A 109 0.89 3.14 -3.79
CA LEU A 109 0.84 3.06 -2.33
C LEU A 109 -0.08 1.92 -1.88
N ALA A 110 -1.26 1.77 -2.51
CA ALA A 110 -2.19 0.68 -2.23
C ALA A 110 -1.54 -0.71 -2.43
N ARG A 111 -0.81 -0.90 -3.53
CA ARG A 111 -0.07 -2.15 -3.81
C ARG A 111 1.03 -2.40 -2.78
N SER A 112 1.76 -1.33 -2.40
CA SER A 112 2.83 -1.42 -1.42
C SER A 112 2.33 -1.85 -0.04
N VAL A 113 1.12 -1.45 0.37
CA VAL A 113 0.49 -1.88 1.64
C VAL A 113 0.40 -3.39 1.71
N GLY A 114 -0.02 -4.04 0.62
CA GLY A 114 -0.09 -5.49 0.55
C GLY A 114 1.26 -6.16 0.85
N LEU A 115 2.34 -5.63 0.27
CA LEU A 115 3.70 -6.15 0.50
C LEU A 115 4.23 -5.85 1.91
N VAL A 116 4.06 -4.60 2.39
CA VAL A 116 4.47 -4.14 3.72
C VAL A 116 3.72 -4.90 4.83
N PHE A 117 2.50 -5.34 4.56
CA PHE A 117 1.74 -6.16 5.50
C PHE A 117 2.10 -7.65 5.37
N ALA A 118 2.09 -8.21 4.16
CA ALA A 118 2.24 -9.64 3.95
C ALA A 118 3.65 -10.16 4.27
N LEU A 119 4.72 -9.45 3.88
CA LEU A 119 6.09 -9.94 4.07
C LEU A 119 6.45 -10.09 5.56
N PRO A 120 6.27 -9.08 6.42
CA PRO A 120 6.58 -9.24 7.85
C PRO A 120 5.61 -10.21 8.53
N LEU A 121 4.35 -10.28 8.10
CA LEU A 121 3.40 -11.28 8.61
C LEU A 121 3.91 -12.70 8.37
N LEU A 122 4.36 -13.02 7.15
CA LEU A 122 4.93 -14.34 6.82
C LEU A 122 6.19 -14.62 7.65
N VAL A 123 7.09 -13.64 7.81
CA VAL A 123 8.31 -13.80 8.62
C VAL A 123 7.98 -14.04 10.09
N PHE A 124 7.09 -13.24 10.69
CA PHE A 124 6.70 -13.40 12.09
C PHE A 124 5.93 -14.70 12.33
N TRP A 125 5.17 -15.17 11.34
CA TRP A 125 4.47 -16.45 11.42
C TRP A 125 5.45 -17.62 11.34
N ALA A 126 6.37 -17.63 10.37
CA ALA A 126 7.39 -18.68 10.22
C ALA A 126 8.31 -18.75 11.45
N THR A 127 8.62 -17.61 12.08
CA THR A 127 9.45 -17.54 13.30
C THR A 127 8.66 -17.73 14.60
N ARG A 128 7.35 -18.02 14.52
CA ARG A 128 6.43 -18.18 15.67
C ARG A 128 6.47 -17.00 16.67
N ARG A 129 6.71 -15.78 16.17
CA ARG A 129 6.75 -14.54 16.98
C ARG A 129 5.37 -13.93 17.21
N ILE A 130 4.34 -14.43 16.53
CA ILE A 130 2.95 -13.98 16.65
C ILE A 130 2.25 -14.70 17.81
N GLU A 131 1.57 -13.94 18.68
CA GLU A 131 0.81 -14.50 19.79
C GLU A 131 -0.36 -15.37 19.31
N ARG A 132 -0.66 -16.42 20.09
CA ARG A 132 -1.80 -17.31 19.85
C ARG A 132 -3.10 -16.48 19.84
N GLY A 133 -3.77 -16.44 18.68
CA GLY A 133 -5.02 -15.69 18.46
C GLY A 133 -4.87 -14.42 17.62
N LEU A 134 -3.68 -13.81 17.54
CA LEU A 134 -3.45 -12.65 16.67
C LEU A 134 -3.27 -13.07 15.21
N GLY A 135 -2.66 -14.24 14.95
CA GLY A 135 -2.42 -14.78 13.60
C GLY A 135 -3.67 -14.82 12.70
N PRO A 136 -4.77 -15.49 13.11
CA PRO A 136 -5.99 -15.56 12.30
C PRO A 136 -6.60 -14.19 11.98
N LYS A 137 -6.52 -13.23 12.93
CA LYS A 137 -7.02 -11.86 12.73
C LYS A 137 -6.21 -11.13 11.66
N LEU A 138 -4.87 -11.23 11.72
CA LEU A 138 -3.98 -10.61 10.74
C LEU A 138 -4.16 -11.21 9.34
N VAL A 139 -4.35 -12.53 9.25
CA VAL A 139 -4.67 -13.20 7.98
C VAL A 139 -6.02 -12.73 7.44
N GLY A 140 -7.05 -12.61 8.29
CA GLY A 140 -8.33 -12.05 7.90
C GLY A 140 -8.22 -10.63 7.34
N ILE A 141 -7.43 -9.76 7.99
CA ILE A 141 -7.16 -8.40 7.50
C ILE A 141 -6.45 -8.44 6.14
N LEU A 142 -5.45 -9.30 5.96
CA LEU A 142 -4.75 -9.44 4.67
C LEU A 142 -5.70 -9.89 3.56
N LEU A 143 -6.60 -10.84 3.84
CA LEU A 143 -7.59 -11.32 2.86
C LEU A 143 -8.60 -10.23 2.50
N LEU A 144 -9.11 -9.48 3.49
CA LEU A 144 -10.02 -8.36 3.25
C LEU A 144 -9.34 -7.23 2.46
N GLY A 145 -8.09 -6.91 2.80
CA GLY A 145 -7.29 -5.92 2.07
C GLY A 145 -6.98 -6.38 0.64
N GLY A 146 -6.66 -7.66 0.44
CA GLY A 146 -6.46 -8.25 -0.87
C GLY A 146 -7.73 -8.22 -1.73
N LEU A 147 -8.88 -8.52 -1.13
CA LEU A 147 -10.17 -8.40 -1.82
C LEU A 147 -10.47 -6.94 -2.18
N GLN A 148 -10.21 -6.00 -1.28
CA GLN A 148 -10.39 -4.57 -1.54
C GLN A 148 -9.50 -4.11 -2.71
N GLY A 149 -8.24 -4.54 -2.76
CA GLY A 149 -7.31 -4.24 -3.87
C GLY A 149 -7.61 -4.98 -5.17
N ALA A 150 -8.42 -6.03 -5.14
CA ALA A 150 -8.90 -6.70 -6.36
C ALA A 150 -10.15 -6.02 -6.94
N ILE A 151 -10.93 -5.32 -6.11
CA ILE A 151 -12.14 -4.59 -6.52
C ILE A 151 -11.81 -3.18 -7.00
N GLY A 152 -10.88 -2.49 -6.34
CA GLY A 152 -10.43 -1.14 -6.71
C GLY A 152 -9.36 -1.13 -7.78
#